data_AF-A0A285UZD9-F1
#
_entry.id   AF-A0A285UZD9-F1
#
_cell.length_a   1.000
_cell.length_b   1.000
_cell.length_c   1.000
_cell.angle_alpha   90.00
_cell.angle_beta   90.00
_cell.angle_gamma   90.00
#
_symmetry.space_group_name_H-M   'P 1'
#
loop_
_entity.id
_entity.type
_entity.pdbx_description
1 polymer ?
#
loop_
_entity_poly.entity_id
_entity_poly.type
_entity_poly.pdbx_seq_one_letter_code
_entity_poly.pdbx_strand_id
1 'polypeptide(L)' 'MRALLAAVGVVALFVLGVLAVVLGGADDSPGLQGIGGFLIVAAVVVGVRRSRRNVR' A
#
# COMPACT_ATOMS: atom_id res chain seq x y z
N MET A 1 14.24 -14.19 5.96
CA MET A 1 14.23 -13.36 4.71
C MET A 1 12.85 -13.19 4.09
N ARG A 2 12.07 -14.24 3.78
CA ARG A 2 10.75 -14.12 3.11
C ARG A 2 9.73 -13.21 3.84
N ALA A 3 9.68 -13.26 5.17
CA ALA A 3 8.78 -12.41 5.95
C ALA A 3 9.19 -10.93 5.91
N LEU A 4 10.50 -10.66 6.02
CA LEU A 4 11.05 -9.31 5.91
C LEU A 4 10.78 -8.71 4.53
N LEU A 5 11.06 -9.45 3.44
CA LEU A 5 10.78 -8.99 2.08
C LEU A 5 9.30 -8.66 1.87
N ALA A 6 8.41 -9.47 2.45
CA ALA A 6 6.99 -9.18 2.39
C ALA A 6 6.59 -7.95 3.19
N ALA A 7 7.16 -7.75 4.38
CA ALA A 7 6.92 -6.55 5.18
C ALA A 7 7.40 -5.30 4.44
N VAL A 8 8.60 -5.35 3.86
CA VAL A 8 9.15 -4.28 3.02
C VAL A 8 8.22 -4.00 1.84
N GLY A 9 7.74 -5.04 1.14
CA GLY A 9 6.79 -4.88 0.04
C GLY A 9 5.48 -4.21 0.46
N VAL A 10 4.91 -4.58 1.61
CA VAL A 10 3.70 -3.94 2.15
C VAL A 10 3.94 -2.46 2.44
N VAL A 11 5.05 -2.13 3.11
CA VAL A 11 5.41 -0.74 3.42
C VAL A 11 5.64 0.05 2.15
N ALA A 12 6.35 -0.50 1.17
CA ALA A 12 6.60 0.16 -0.11
C ALA A 12 5.30 0.47 -0.85
N LEU A 13 4.36 -0.49 -0.94
CA LEU A 13 3.06 -0.26 -1.57
C LEU A 13 2.26 0.83 -0.86
N PHE A 14 2.28 0.85 0.47
CA PHE A 14 1.60 1.88 1.26
C PHE A 14 2.19 3.27 0.99
N VAL A 15 3.52 3.40 1.04
CA VAL A 15 4.22 4.67 0.78
C VAL A 15 3.97 5.15 -0.65
N LEU A 16 4.08 4.27 -1.65
CA LEU A 16 3.77 4.60 -3.05
C LEU A 16 2.31 5.05 -3.22
N GLY A 17 1.39 4.39 -2.52
CA GLY A 17 -0.02 4.78 -2.53
C GLY A 17 -0.25 6.17 -1.96
N VAL A 18 0.37 6.49 -0.82
CA VAL A 18 0.32 7.84 -0.22
C VAL A 18 0.92 8.88 -1.16
N LEU A 19 2.09 8.61 -1.74
CA LEU A 19 2.72 9.52 -2.69
C LEU A 19 1.84 9.75 -3.92
N ALA A 20 1.22 8.71 -4.48
CA ALA A 20 0.30 8.84 -5.61
C ALA A 20 -0.94 9.68 -5.25
N VAL A 21 -1.52 9.52 -4.05
CA VAL A 21 -2.62 10.39 -3.61
C VAL A 21 -2.18 11.84 -3.49
N VAL A 22 -1.02 12.11 -2.87
CA VAL A 22 -0.53 13.48 -2.67
C VAL A 22 -0.18 14.14 -4.01
N LEU A 23 0.58 13.47 -4.86
CA LEU A 23 0.97 13.98 -6.17
C LEU A 23 -0.22 14.10 -7.12
N GLY A 24 -1.15 13.14 -7.09
CA GLY A 24 -2.40 13.21 -7.85
C GLY A 24 -3.34 14.30 -7.34
N GLY A 25 -3.26 14.65 -6.05
CA GLY A 25 -3.94 15.82 -5.47
C GLY A 25 -3.33 17.12 -5.94
N ALA A 26 -2.01 17.20 -6.00
CA ALA A 26 -1.29 18.39 -6.48
C ALA A 26 -1.48 18.66 -7.98
N ASP A 27 -1.76 17.62 -8.76
CA ASP A 27 -1.95 17.66 -10.22
C ASP A 27 -3.43 17.58 -10.65
N ASP A 28 -4.40 17.68 -9.72
CA ASP A 28 -5.83 17.52 -10.00
C ASP A 28 -6.18 16.27 -10.84
N SER A 29 -5.38 15.21 -10.69
CA SER A 29 -5.42 13.99 -11.48
C SER A 29 -6.18 12.90 -10.71
N PRO A 30 -7.51 12.76 -10.89
CA PRO A 30 -8.33 11.82 -10.11
C PRO A 30 -7.90 10.36 -10.33
N GLY A 31 -7.34 10.04 -11.49
CA GLY A 31 -6.81 8.70 -11.77
C GLY A 31 -5.64 8.31 -10.88
N LEU A 32 -4.67 9.22 -10.68
CA LEU A 32 -3.50 8.95 -9.84
C LEU A 32 -3.89 8.83 -8.36
N GLN A 33 -4.85 9.65 -7.91
CA GLN A 33 -5.44 9.51 -6.57
C GLN A 33 -6.15 8.17 -6.40
N GLY A 34 -6.92 7.74 -7.40
CA GLY A 34 -7.60 6.44 -7.40
C GLY A 34 -6.63 5.26 -7.32
N ILE A 35 -5.54 5.30 -8.10
CA ILE A 35 -4.46 4.30 -8.02
C ILE A 35 -3.82 4.34 -6.64
N GLY A 36 -3.52 5.52 -6.11
CA GLY A 36 -2.94 5.68 -4.78
C GLY A 36 -3.79 5.07 -3.67
N GLY A 37 -5.10 5.36 -3.67
CA GLY A 37 -6.06 4.76 -2.75
C GLY A 37 -6.12 3.23 -2.87
N PHE A 38 -6.12 2.71 -4.10
CA PHE A 38 -6.11 1.25 -4.34
C PHE A 38 -4.85 0.58 -3.76
N LEU A 39 -3.67 1.18 -3.94
CA LEU A 39 -2.42 0.67 -3.38
C LEU A 39 -2.42 0.65 -1.86
N ILE A 40 -2.94 1.71 -1.22
CA ILE A 40 -3.09 1.78 0.24
C ILE A 40 -3.98 0.63 0.74
N VAL A 41 -5.16 0.44 0.14
CA VAL A 41 -6.09 -0.63 0.53
C VAL A 41 -5.45 -2.01 0.33
N ALA A 42 -4.81 -2.24 -0.81
CA ALA A 42 -4.12 -3.50 -1.08
C ALA A 42 -3.02 -3.79 -0.05
N ALA A 43 -2.19 -2.79 0.29
CA ALA A 43 -1.15 -2.92 1.31
C ALA A 43 -1.74 -3.32 2.67
N VAL A 44 -2.81 -2.65 3.11
CA VAL A 44 -3.49 -2.95 4.38
C VAL A 44 -4.06 -4.37 4.36
N VAL A 45 -4.81 -4.74 3.31
CA VAL A 45 -5.42 -6.08 3.20
C VAL A 45 -4.36 -7.17 3.24
N VAL A 46 -3.27 -7.02 2.49
CA VAL A 46 -2.17 -8.00 2.45
C VAL A 46 -1.46 -8.06 3.81
N GLY A 47 -1.18 -6.91 4.44
CA GLY A 47 -0.56 -6.82 5.75
C GLY A 47 -1.39 -7.54 6.82
N VAL A 48 -2.69 -7.24 6.90
CA VAL A 48 -3.63 -7.87 7.86
C VAL A 48 -3.72 -9.38 7.63
N ARG A 49 -3.90 -9.82 6.37
CA ARG A 49 -3.97 -11.26 6.05
C ARG A 49 -2.70 -11.99 6.45
N ARG A 50 -1.54 -11.36 6.31
CA ARG A 50 -0.25 -11.98 6.67
C ARG A 50 -0.04 -12.01 8.17
N SER A 51 -0.38 -10.94 8.89
CA SER A 51 -0.34 -10.90 10.35
C SER A 51 -1.22 -12.01 10.95
N ARG A 52 -2.46 -12.15 10.48
CA ARG A 52 -3.38 -13.21 10.95
C ARG A 52 -2.89 -14.63 10.70
N ARG A 53 -2.10 -14.87 9.65
CA ARG A 53 -1.50 -16.19 9.36
C ARG A 53 -0.29 -16.52 10.24
N ASN A 54 0.38 -15.51 10.80
CA ASN A 54 1.52 -15.71 11.68
C ASN A 54 1.12 -15.82 13.16
N VAL A 55 -0.11 -15.42 13.52
CA VAL A 55 -0.67 -15.53 14.88
C VAL A 55 -1.33 -16.90 15.12
N ARG A 56 -1.68 -17.63 14.05
CA ARG A 56 -2.12 -19.04 14.11
C ARG A 56 -0.91 -19.95 14.00
#